data_AF-A0A132PKA3-F1
#
_entry.id   AF-A0A132PKA3-F1
#
_cell.length_a   1.000
_cell.length_b   1.000
_cell.length_c   1.000
_cell.angle_alpha   90.00
_cell.angle_beta   90.00
_cell.angle_gamma   90.00
#
_symmetry.space_group_name_H-M   'P 1'
#
loop_
_entity.id
_entity.type
_entity.pdbx_description
1 polymer ?
#
loop_
_entity_poly.entity_id
_entity_poly.type
_entity_poly.pdbx_seq_one_letter_code
_entity_poly.pdbx_strand_id
1 'polypeptide(L)'
;MIDVTHQVNAVRRTVGTRVLEAGEAHVITLGQTYPTDAADLWDALTNIERIPRWFLPITGELRVGGQYQLKGNANGTVLSCDPPREFTATWEFGGDVSWIEVRVFDEGPDRSRFELDHIAHVDDDTWRQYGPAAVGIGWDLGLVGLAIHLETGEAIEAGFEETWSASDDGKRFVTEAAGQWQQALVACGADPEWARAATERCAAFYQGKPQN
;
A
#
# COMPACT_ATOMS: atom_id res chain seq x y z
N MET A 1 -1.91 7.47 -19.55
CA MET A 1 -2.99 7.82 -18.59
C MET A 1 -3.58 6.52 -18.10
N ILE A 2 -3.60 6.30 -16.80
CA ILE A 2 -4.04 5.02 -16.22
C ILE A 2 -5.56 4.88 -16.35
N ASP A 3 -6.03 3.70 -16.73
CA ASP A 3 -7.45 3.36 -16.61
C ASP A 3 -7.74 3.08 -15.13
N VAL A 4 -8.45 4.01 -14.48
CA VAL A 4 -8.78 3.98 -13.06
C VAL A 4 -9.44 2.66 -12.66
N THR A 5 -10.49 2.26 -13.39
CA THR A 5 -11.27 1.07 -13.05
C THR A 5 -10.46 -0.20 -13.31
N HIS A 6 -9.64 -0.22 -14.35
CA HIS A 6 -8.70 -1.32 -14.57
C HIS A 6 -7.73 -1.46 -13.40
N GLN A 7 -7.08 -0.37 -12.99
CA GLN A 7 -6.08 -0.41 -11.92
C GLN A 7 -6.69 -0.80 -10.56
N VAL A 8 -7.87 -0.27 -10.20
CA VAL A 8 -8.53 -0.65 -8.95
C VAL A 8 -8.83 -2.15 -8.91
N ASN A 9 -9.29 -2.72 -10.02
CA ASN A 9 -9.62 -4.15 -10.13
C ASN A 9 -8.38 -5.04 -10.25
N ALA A 10 -7.24 -4.51 -10.68
CA ALA A 10 -5.97 -5.25 -10.75
C ALA A 10 -5.40 -5.58 -9.37
N VAL A 11 -5.75 -4.79 -8.35
CA VAL A 11 -5.30 -4.99 -6.97
C VAL A 11 -6.28 -5.89 -6.21
N ARG A 12 -5.80 -7.02 -5.70
CA ARG A 12 -6.51 -7.87 -4.74
C ARG A 12 -6.31 -7.33 -3.34
N ARG A 13 -7.38 -7.32 -2.54
CA ARG A 13 -7.39 -6.79 -1.17
C ARG A 13 -8.04 -7.80 -0.23
N THR A 14 -7.40 -8.07 0.90
CA THR A 14 -7.98 -8.86 1.99
C THR A 14 -7.73 -8.20 3.32
N VAL A 15 -8.61 -8.48 4.28
CA VAL A 15 -8.51 -8.02 5.66
C VAL A 15 -8.55 -9.24 6.56
N GLY A 16 -7.67 -9.29 7.55
CA GLY A 16 -7.59 -10.39 8.51
C GLY A 16 -7.02 -9.94 9.84
N THR A 17 -6.80 -10.91 10.73
CA THR A 17 -6.07 -10.72 11.97
C THR A 17 -4.95 -11.75 12.10
N ARG A 18 -3.91 -11.38 12.85
CA ARG A 18 -2.78 -12.26 13.18
C ARG A 18 -2.47 -12.13 14.66
N VAL A 19 -2.13 -13.26 15.29
CA VAL A 19 -1.60 -13.25 16.65
C VAL A 19 -0.09 -13.07 16.59
N LEU A 20 0.40 -12.00 17.19
CA LEU A 20 1.82 -11.72 17.42
C LEU A 20 2.13 -11.94 18.91
N GLU A 21 3.42 -12.02 19.26
CA GLU A 21 3.85 -12.11 20.67
C GLU A 21 3.31 -10.94 21.52
N ALA A 22 3.14 -9.77 20.90
CA ALA A 22 2.63 -8.56 21.53
C ALA A 22 1.09 -8.48 21.59
N GLY A 23 0.34 -9.45 21.04
CA GLY A 23 -1.12 -9.46 21.01
C GLY A 23 -1.71 -9.70 19.62
N GLU A 24 -3.02 -9.50 19.48
CA GLU A 24 -3.69 -9.55 18.18
C GLU A 24 -3.36 -8.29 17.36
N ALA A 25 -3.17 -8.47 16.06
CA ALA A 25 -2.88 -7.43 15.08
C ALA A 25 -3.86 -7.51 13.92
N HIS A 26 -4.28 -6.36 13.41
CA HIS A 26 -4.99 -6.27 12.14
C HIS A 26 -4.00 -6.38 10.99
N VAL A 27 -4.40 -7.11 9.95
CA VAL A 27 -3.61 -7.28 8.73
C VAL A 27 -4.45 -6.86 7.55
N ILE A 28 -3.91 -5.97 6.73
CA ILE A 28 -4.40 -5.75 5.38
C ILE A 28 -3.40 -6.34 4.40
N THR A 29 -3.89 -7.03 3.38
CA THR A 29 -3.06 -7.57 2.31
C THR A 29 -3.47 -6.92 1.01
N LEU A 30 -2.49 -6.40 0.25
CA LEU A 30 -2.68 -5.94 -1.12
C LEU A 30 -1.81 -6.78 -2.04
N GLY A 31 -2.29 -7.11 -3.24
CA GLY A 31 -1.48 -7.79 -4.23
C GLY A 31 -1.86 -7.46 -5.66
N GLN A 32 -0.86 -7.31 -6.52
CA GLN A 32 -1.03 -7.00 -7.95
C GLN A 32 0.00 -7.78 -8.77
N THR A 33 -0.41 -8.27 -9.93
CA THR A 33 0.49 -8.89 -10.90
C THR A 33 0.94 -7.85 -11.93
N TYR A 34 2.22 -7.86 -12.27
CA TYR A 34 2.85 -6.96 -13.23
C TYR A 34 3.45 -7.74 -14.42
N PRO A 35 3.51 -7.12 -15.62
CA PRO A 35 4.12 -7.69 -16.81
C PRO A 35 5.64 -7.51 -16.81
N THR A 36 6.30 -7.95 -15.73
CA THR A 36 7.75 -7.92 -15.57
C THR A 36 8.23 -9.17 -14.83
N ASP A 37 9.49 -9.54 -14.95
CA ASP A 37 10.07 -10.67 -14.25
C ASP A 37 10.26 -10.39 -12.73
N ALA A 38 10.47 -11.44 -11.94
CA ALA A 38 10.60 -11.31 -10.49
C ALA A 38 11.85 -10.53 -10.05
N ALA A 39 12.93 -10.55 -10.85
CA ALA A 39 14.16 -9.84 -10.52
C ALA A 39 13.99 -8.32 -10.72
N ASP A 40 13.32 -7.92 -11.79
CA ASP A 40 13.00 -6.52 -12.07
C ASP A 40 11.99 -5.96 -11.05
N LEU A 41 10.94 -6.71 -10.72
CA LEU A 41 10.00 -6.30 -9.66
C LEU A 41 10.73 -6.16 -8.31
N TRP A 42 11.60 -7.10 -7.97
CA TRP A 42 12.40 -7.02 -6.75
C TRP A 42 13.31 -5.79 -6.70
N ASP A 43 13.99 -5.48 -7.80
CA ASP A 43 14.83 -4.27 -7.91
C ASP A 43 13.99 -2.99 -7.77
N ALA A 44 12.81 -2.92 -8.38
CA ALA A 44 11.88 -1.79 -8.21
C ALA A 44 11.48 -1.54 -6.75
N LEU A 45 11.36 -2.60 -5.95
CA LEU A 45 10.91 -2.54 -4.55
C LEU A 45 12.04 -2.31 -3.54
N THR A 46 13.29 -2.63 -3.89
CA THR A 46 14.40 -2.69 -2.91
C THR A 46 15.59 -1.79 -3.24
N ASN A 47 15.69 -1.30 -4.47
CA ASN A 47 16.80 -0.44 -4.89
C ASN A 47 16.53 1.02 -4.52
N ILE A 48 17.40 1.59 -3.68
CA ILE A 48 17.28 2.96 -3.16
C ILE A 48 17.27 4.03 -4.26
N GLU A 49 17.86 3.74 -5.42
CA GLU A 49 17.87 4.64 -6.59
C GLU A 49 16.64 4.48 -7.49
N ARG A 50 15.92 3.36 -7.35
CA ARG A 50 14.75 3.03 -8.18
C ARG A 50 13.42 3.28 -7.49
N ILE A 51 13.32 3.05 -6.17
CA ILE A 51 12.12 3.34 -5.38
C ILE A 51 11.60 4.78 -5.62
N PRO A 52 12.44 5.84 -5.62
CA PRO A 52 11.97 7.20 -5.84
C PRO A 52 11.39 7.48 -7.23
N ARG A 53 11.51 6.54 -8.19
CA ARG A 53 10.95 6.69 -9.53
C ARG A 53 9.45 6.44 -9.58
N TRP A 54 8.89 5.77 -8.57
CA TRP A 54 7.47 5.42 -8.54
C TRP A 54 6.82 5.63 -7.17
N PHE A 55 7.64 5.75 -6.13
CA PHE A 55 7.22 5.99 -4.75
C PHE A 55 7.90 7.22 -4.17
N LEU A 56 7.73 7.45 -2.86
CA LEU A 56 8.35 8.57 -2.16
C LEU A 56 9.88 8.48 -2.17
N PRO A 57 10.59 9.62 -2.18
CA PRO A 57 12.03 9.63 -1.99
C PRO A 57 12.42 8.94 -0.68
N ILE A 58 13.36 8.01 -0.76
CA ILE A 58 13.84 7.20 0.36
C ILE A 58 15.32 7.46 0.62
N THR A 59 15.71 7.52 1.90
CA THR A 59 17.11 7.60 2.33
C THR A 59 17.39 6.57 3.42
N GLY A 60 18.67 6.30 3.69
CA GLY A 60 19.11 5.40 4.75
C GLY A 60 19.84 4.17 4.21
N GLU A 61 19.77 3.06 4.96
CA GLU A 61 20.45 1.81 4.66
C GLU A 61 19.43 0.68 4.45
N LEU A 62 19.18 0.29 3.20
CA LEU A 62 18.23 -0.76 2.84
C LEU A 62 18.86 -2.17 2.96
N ARG A 63 19.37 -2.48 4.16
CA ARG A 63 19.94 -3.79 4.52
C ARG A 63 19.42 -4.18 5.90
N VAL A 64 19.41 -5.48 6.21
CA VAL A 64 18.95 -5.98 7.51
C VAL A 64 19.63 -5.24 8.69
N GLY A 65 18.81 -4.74 9.62
CA GLY A 65 19.20 -3.89 10.75
C GLY A 65 19.42 -2.41 10.41
N GLY A 66 19.38 -2.05 9.12
CA GLY A 66 19.51 -0.68 8.64
C GLY A 66 18.19 0.09 8.76
N GLN A 67 18.31 1.40 8.96
CA GLN A 67 17.19 2.32 9.08
C GLN A 67 16.92 3.02 7.75
N TYR A 68 15.65 3.30 7.46
CA TYR A 68 15.22 4.05 6.29
C TYR A 68 14.25 5.17 6.65
N GLN A 69 14.16 6.17 5.78
CA GLN A 69 13.20 7.28 5.89
C GLN A 69 12.58 7.58 4.53
N LEU A 70 11.25 7.58 4.47
CA LEU A 70 10.48 8.10 3.34
C LEU A 70 10.21 9.59 3.59
N LYS A 71 10.56 10.45 2.63
CA LYS A 71 10.45 11.90 2.79
C LYS A 71 9.01 12.34 3.09
N GLY A 72 8.81 12.98 4.24
CA GLY A 72 7.50 13.51 4.66
C GLY A 72 6.48 12.43 5.07
N ASN A 73 6.93 11.19 5.24
CA ASN A 73 6.08 10.05 5.55
C ASN A 73 6.78 9.17 6.62
N ALA A 74 6.59 7.86 6.57
CA ALA A 74 7.11 6.92 7.55
C ALA A 74 8.62 6.73 7.49
N ASN A 75 9.17 6.29 8.62
CA ASN A 75 10.51 5.70 8.70
C ASN A 75 10.41 4.25 9.18
N GLY A 76 11.55 3.57 9.32
CA GLY A 76 11.56 2.25 9.91
C GLY A 76 12.91 1.56 9.84
N THR A 77 12.93 0.29 10.23
CA THR A 77 14.10 -0.58 10.25
C THR A 77 13.82 -1.83 9.43
N VAL A 78 14.74 -2.21 8.55
CA VAL A 78 14.67 -3.48 7.80
C VAL A 78 14.95 -4.64 8.75
N LEU A 79 14.02 -5.56 8.89
CA LEU A 79 14.06 -6.65 9.88
C LEU A 79 14.58 -7.96 9.29
N SER A 80 14.12 -8.31 8.09
CA SER A 80 14.59 -9.48 7.34
C SER A 80 14.61 -9.19 5.84
N CYS A 81 15.44 -9.90 5.10
CA CYS A 81 15.51 -9.80 3.65
C CYS A 81 16.05 -11.11 3.07
N ASP A 82 15.28 -11.73 2.19
CA ASP A 82 15.59 -12.97 1.47
C ASP A 82 15.38 -12.73 -0.04
N PRO A 83 16.36 -12.10 -0.72
CA PRO A 83 16.22 -11.75 -2.13
C PRO A 83 16.12 -12.97 -3.06
N PRO A 84 15.33 -12.90 -4.15
CA PRO A 84 14.43 -11.81 -4.55
C PRO A 84 12.97 -12.08 -4.12
N ARG A 85 12.76 -12.70 -2.95
CA ARG A 85 11.47 -13.28 -2.56
C ARG A 85 10.70 -12.43 -1.57
N GLU A 86 11.35 -12.01 -0.49
CA GLU A 86 10.64 -11.29 0.57
C GLU A 86 11.54 -10.41 1.43
N PHE A 87 10.96 -9.35 2.00
CA PHE A 87 11.57 -8.59 3.08
C PHE A 87 10.51 -8.15 4.09
N THR A 88 10.95 -7.88 5.31
CA THR A 88 10.10 -7.31 6.36
C THR A 88 10.74 -6.06 6.93
N ALA A 89 9.92 -5.12 7.36
CA ALA A 89 10.38 -3.88 7.98
C ALA A 89 9.36 -3.33 8.98
N THR A 90 9.82 -2.53 9.94
CA THR A 90 8.90 -1.67 10.71
C THR A 90 8.43 -0.52 9.84
N TRP A 91 7.24 -0.01 10.13
CA TRP A 91 6.68 1.18 9.51
C TRP A 91 6.24 2.13 10.62
N GLU A 92 6.98 3.21 10.80
CA GLU A 92 6.87 4.12 11.94
C GLU A 92 6.37 5.47 11.47
N PHE A 93 5.14 5.83 11.87
CA PHE A 93 4.47 7.04 11.40
C PHE A 93 3.57 7.61 12.50
N GLY A 94 3.58 8.93 12.68
CA GLY A 94 2.70 9.59 13.65
C GLY A 94 2.98 9.26 15.13
N GLY A 95 4.07 8.57 15.44
CA GLY A 95 4.38 8.07 16.79
C GLY A 95 4.00 6.61 17.01
N ASP A 96 3.30 6.00 16.05
CA ASP A 96 2.92 4.59 16.07
C ASP A 96 3.91 3.74 15.28
N VAL A 97 3.98 2.46 15.65
CA VAL A 97 4.81 1.44 15.00
C VAL A 97 3.89 0.35 14.46
N SER A 98 4.02 0.07 13.17
CA SER A 98 3.43 -1.08 12.49
C SER A 98 4.52 -1.86 11.74
N TRP A 99 4.14 -2.90 11.00
CA TRP A 99 5.06 -3.72 10.21
C TRP A 99 4.56 -3.89 8.78
N ILE A 100 5.52 -4.03 7.87
CA ILE A 100 5.27 -4.46 6.50
C ILE A 100 5.99 -5.78 6.22
N GLU A 101 5.31 -6.67 5.51
CA GLU A 101 5.90 -7.86 4.89
C GLU A 101 5.63 -7.79 3.39
N VAL A 102 6.68 -7.71 2.57
CA VAL A 102 6.57 -7.63 1.11
C VAL A 102 7.07 -8.94 0.51
N ARG A 103 6.31 -9.49 -0.43
CA ARG A 103 6.61 -10.74 -1.14
C ARG A 103 6.54 -10.54 -2.65
N VAL A 104 7.45 -11.18 -3.36
CA VAL A 104 7.49 -11.29 -4.81
C VAL A 104 7.35 -12.76 -5.19
N PHE A 105 6.40 -13.03 -6.07
CA PHE A 105 6.17 -14.36 -6.63
C PHE A 105 6.52 -14.36 -8.11
N ASP A 106 7.40 -15.27 -8.52
CA ASP A 106 7.65 -15.58 -9.92
C ASP A 106 6.43 -16.34 -10.49
N GLU A 107 5.74 -15.73 -11.46
CA GLU A 107 4.59 -16.31 -12.15
C GLU A 107 4.89 -16.55 -13.65
N GLY A 108 6.16 -16.55 -14.04
CA GLY A 108 6.63 -16.79 -15.40
C GLY A 108 7.67 -15.77 -15.90
N PRO A 109 8.23 -16.00 -17.10
CA PRO A 109 9.36 -15.22 -17.63
C PRO A 109 9.16 -13.71 -17.70
N ASP A 110 7.93 -13.26 -17.95
CA ASP A 110 7.57 -11.83 -18.08
C ASP A 110 6.40 -11.47 -17.15
N ARG A 111 6.25 -12.20 -16.04
CA ARG A 111 5.09 -12.03 -15.14
C ARG A 111 5.47 -12.35 -13.70
N SER A 112 5.27 -11.38 -12.82
CA SER A 112 5.53 -11.52 -11.39
C SER A 112 4.44 -10.85 -10.57
N ARG A 113 4.21 -11.34 -9.35
CA ARG A 113 3.20 -10.81 -8.45
C ARG A 113 3.83 -10.22 -7.21
N PHE A 114 3.42 -9.00 -6.90
CA PHE A 114 3.66 -8.32 -5.65
C PHE A 114 2.57 -8.68 -4.64
N GLU A 115 2.95 -8.81 -3.38
CA GLU A 115 2.05 -8.86 -2.24
C GLU A 115 2.65 -8.09 -1.07
N LEU A 116 1.82 -7.35 -0.36
CA LEU A 116 2.17 -6.60 0.83
C LEU A 116 1.15 -6.90 1.92
N ASP A 117 1.64 -7.38 3.07
CA ASP A 117 0.91 -7.33 4.32
C ASP A 117 1.33 -6.08 5.09
N HIS A 118 0.37 -5.25 5.49
CA HIS A 118 0.59 -4.20 6.48
C HIS A 118 -0.11 -4.60 7.78
N ILE A 119 0.66 -4.69 8.85
CA ILE A 119 0.30 -5.30 10.12
C ILE A 119 0.33 -4.22 11.20
N ALA A 120 -0.82 -3.89 11.78
CA ALA A 120 -0.94 -2.86 12.81
C ALA A 120 -1.61 -3.43 14.06
N HIS A 121 -1.34 -2.83 15.22
CA HIS A 121 -1.97 -3.22 16.47
C HIS A 121 -3.49 -2.98 16.47
N VAL A 122 -4.25 -3.81 17.20
CA VAL A 122 -5.73 -3.76 17.25
C VAL A 122 -6.27 -2.55 18.03
N ASP A 123 -5.49 -1.98 18.95
CA ASP A 123 -5.88 -0.82 19.76
C ASP A 123 -5.75 0.53 19.04
N ASP A 124 -5.87 0.51 17.71
CA ASP A 124 -5.78 1.71 16.88
C ASP A 124 -7.15 2.41 16.76
N ASP A 125 -7.28 3.59 17.37
CA ASP A 125 -8.47 4.44 17.24
C ASP A 125 -8.75 4.81 15.77
N THR A 126 -7.70 4.89 14.94
CA THR A 126 -7.80 5.09 13.49
C THR A 126 -8.51 3.92 12.83
N TRP A 127 -8.24 2.69 13.26
CA TRP A 127 -8.93 1.50 12.74
C TRP A 127 -10.42 1.54 13.05
N ARG A 128 -10.81 1.94 14.28
CA ARG A 128 -12.23 2.08 14.64
C ARG A 128 -12.94 3.14 13.81
N GLN A 129 -12.26 4.25 13.52
CA GLN A 129 -12.83 5.39 12.81
C GLN A 129 -12.88 5.20 11.29
N TYR A 130 -11.80 4.71 10.68
CA TYR A 130 -11.61 4.67 9.22
C TYR A 130 -11.45 3.26 8.66
N GLY A 131 -11.23 2.27 9.52
CA GLY A 131 -11.00 0.88 9.12
C GLY A 131 -9.71 0.69 8.31
N PRO A 132 -9.54 -0.48 7.67
CA PRO A 132 -8.37 -0.81 6.85
C PRO A 132 -8.12 0.14 5.68
N ALA A 133 -9.14 0.85 5.21
CA ALA A 133 -9.01 1.81 4.11
C ALA A 133 -8.08 2.98 4.45
N ALA A 134 -7.90 3.31 5.74
CA ALA A 134 -7.03 4.41 6.19
C ALA A 134 -5.61 4.27 5.64
N VAL A 135 -5.04 3.07 5.78
CA VAL A 135 -3.70 2.72 5.28
C VAL A 135 -3.79 2.10 3.89
N GLY A 136 -4.84 1.33 3.62
CA GLY A 136 -5.04 0.61 2.36
C GLY A 136 -5.13 1.50 1.13
N ILE A 137 -5.84 2.63 1.20
CA ILE A 137 -5.94 3.57 0.06
C ILE A 137 -4.58 4.21 -0.23
N GLY A 138 -3.77 4.50 0.80
CA GLY A 138 -2.40 5.00 0.62
C GLY A 138 -1.53 4.02 -0.15
N TRP A 139 -1.63 2.73 0.16
CA TRP A 139 -0.94 1.68 -0.62
C TRP A 139 -1.50 1.55 -2.03
N ASP A 140 -2.82 1.60 -2.21
CA ASP A 140 -3.44 1.59 -3.54
C ASP A 140 -2.90 2.72 -4.43
N LEU A 141 -2.71 3.92 -3.88
CA LEU A 141 -2.09 5.06 -4.57
C LEU A 141 -0.61 4.79 -4.90
N GLY A 142 0.15 4.18 -3.98
CA GLY A 142 1.52 3.76 -4.25
C GLY A 142 1.60 2.75 -5.41
N LEU A 143 0.65 1.80 -5.48
CA LEU A 143 0.60 0.80 -6.55
C LEU A 143 0.23 1.37 -7.92
N VAL A 144 -0.46 2.52 -7.98
CA VAL A 144 -0.64 3.28 -9.24
C VAL A 144 0.72 3.71 -9.79
N GLY A 145 1.59 4.27 -8.93
CA GLY A 145 2.94 4.68 -9.32
C GLY A 145 3.77 3.49 -9.80
N LEU A 146 3.74 2.37 -9.07
CA LEU A 146 4.46 1.15 -9.44
C LEU A 146 3.98 0.59 -10.79
N ALA A 147 2.66 0.53 -11.00
CA ALA A 147 2.06 0.05 -12.25
C ALA A 147 2.54 0.88 -13.45
N ILE A 148 2.47 2.21 -13.34
CA ILE A 148 2.92 3.11 -14.42
C ILE A 148 4.43 2.96 -14.67
N HIS A 149 5.24 2.86 -13.61
CA HIS A 149 6.69 2.72 -13.74
C HIS A 149 7.10 1.42 -14.42
N LEU A 150 6.46 0.29 -14.06
CA LEU A 150 6.76 -1.00 -14.66
C LEU A 150 6.21 -1.13 -16.09
N GLU A 151 5.11 -0.45 -16.42
CA GLU A 151 4.56 -0.43 -17.77
C GLU A 151 5.41 0.42 -18.73
N THR A 152 5.91 1.57 -18.27
CA THR A 152 6.61 2.55 -19.14
C THR A 152 8.14 2.46 -19.05
N GLY A 153 8.68 1.96 -17.94
CA GLY A 153 10.10 2.04 -17.59
C GLY A 153 10.57 3.44 -17.16
N GLU A 154 9.69 4.45 -17.17
CA GLU A 154 10.00 5.84 -16.87
C GLU A 154 9.72 6.20 -15.41
N ALA A 155 10.41 7.23 -14.89
CA ALA A 155 10.09 7.78 -13.58
C ALA A 155 8.80 8.61 -13.64
N ILE A 156 7.98 8.50 -12.60
CA ILE A 156 6.79 9.34 -12.40
C ILE A 156 7.22 10.79 -12.29
N GLU A 157 6.52 11.67 -13.01
CA GLU A 157 6.78 13.10 -12.99
C GLU A 157 6.62 13.69 -11.58
N ALA A 158 7.49 14.63 -11.22
CA ALA A 158 7.40 15.32 -9.95
C ALA A 158 6.05 16.09 -9.86
N GLY A 159 5.31 15.90 -8.77
CA GLY A 159 3.99 16.50 -8.58
C GLY A 159 2.84 15.79 -9.30
N PHE A 160 3.11 14.64 -9.96
CA PHE A 160 2.07 13.80 -10.54
C PHE A 160 1.03 13.38 -9.50
N GLU A 161 1.45 12.92 -8.32
CA GLU A 161 0.54 12.49 -7.25
C GLU A 161 -0.42 13.61 -6.84
N GLU A 162 0.10 14.81 -6.57
CA GLU A 162 -0.71 15.97 -6.17
C GLU A 162 -1.70 16.36 -7.28
N THR A 163 -1.21 16.46 -8.52
CA THR A 163 -2.01 16.86 -9.68
C THR A 163 -3.10 15.82 -9.99
N TRP A 164 -2.74 14.55 -10.00
CA TRP A 164 -3.63 13.44 -10.33
C TRP A 164 -4.66 13.20 -9.23
N SER A 165 -4.26 13.26 -7.95
CA SER A 165 -5.19 13.10 -6.82
C SER A 165 -6.24 14.21 -6.75
N ALA A 166 -5.92 15.42 -7.21
CA ALA A 166 -6.86 16.53 -7.31
C ALA A 166 -7.84 16.41 -8.50
N SER A 167 -7.49 15.61 -9.52
CA SER A 167 -8.30 15.40 -10.72
C SER A 167 -9.56 14.56 -10.46
N ASP A 168 -10.47 14.53 -11.43
CA ASP A 168 -11.66 13.68 -11.36
C ASP A 168 -11.30 12.18 -11.37
N ASP A 169 -10.22 11.80 -12.07
CA ASP A 169 -9.72 10.43 -12.08
C ASP A 169 -9.16 9.99 -10.72
N GLY A 170 -8.37 10.84 -10.06
CA GLY A 170 -7.86 10.56 -8.72
C GLY A 170 -8.98 10.44 -7.68
N LYS A 171 -9.96 11.35 -7.72
CA LYS A 171 -11.16 11.27 -6.85
C LYS A 171 -11.98 10.01 -7.12
N ARG A 172 -12.14 9.64 -8.39
CA ARG A 172 -12.82 8.40 -8.80
C ARG A 172 -12.05 7.18 -8.28
N PHE A 173 -10.73 7.15 -8.44
CA PHE A 173 -9.88 6.07 -7.94
C PHE A 173 -10.06 5.86 -6.43
N VAL A 174 -9.97 6.94 -5.64
CA VAL A 174 -10.18 6.87 -4.18
C VAL A 174 -11.56 6.32 -3.85
N THR A 175 -12.60 6.73 -4.58
CA THR A 175 -13.98 6.25 -4.36
C THR A 175 -14.11 4.75 -4.68
N GLU A 176 -13.56 4.32 -5.80
CA GLU A 176 -13.60 2.90 -6.23
C GLU A 176 -12.75 2.02 -5.30
N ALA A 177 -11.55 2.46 -4.92
CA ALA A 177 -10.68 1.76 -3.97
C ALA A 177 -11.34 1.62 -2.59
N ALA A 178 -11.99 2.67 -2.08
CA ALA A 178 -12.76 2.62 -0.84
C ALA A 178 -13.91 1.60 -0.90
N GLY A 179 -14.58 1.50 -2.06
CA GLY A 179 -15.58 0.47 -2.31
C GLY A 179 -15.02 -0.95 -2.28
N GLN A 180 -13.81 -1.18 -2.80
CA GLN A 180 -13.13 -2.48 -2.73
C GLN A 180 -12.70 -2.82 -1.29
N TRP A 181 -12.23 -1.85 -0.51
CA TRP A 181 -11.94 -2.05 0.91
C TRP A 181 -13.19 -2.35 1.73
N GLN A 182 -14.33 -1.74 1.40
CA GLN A 182 -15.61 -2.07 2.03
C GLN A 182 -15.97 -3.54 1.78
N GLN A 183 -15.81 -4.01 0.54
CA GLN A 183 -16.07 -5.42 0.20
C GLN A 183 -15.13 -6.35 0.96
N ALA A 184 -13.85 -6.02 1.07
CA ALA A 184 -12.87 -6.81 1.82
C ALA A 184 -13.21 -6.87 3.33
N LEU A 185 -13.66 -5.77 3.92
CA LEU A 185 -14.14 -5.72 5.30
C LEU A 185 -15.37 -6.62 5.54
N VAL A 186 -16.37 -6.54 4.66
CA VAL A 186 -17.56 -7.39 4.79
C VAL A 186 -17.19 -8.87 4.61
N ALA A 187 -16.29 -9.17 3.68
CA ALA A 187 -15.80 -10.53 3.45
C ALA A 187 -15.06 -11.12 4.67
N CYS A 188 -14.41 -10.28 5.50
CA CYS A 188 -13.78 -10.72 6.75
C CYS A 188 -14.75 -10.77 7.95
N GLY A 189 -16.06 -10.56 7.71
CA GLY A 189 -17.10 -10.69 8.73
C GLY A 189 -17.43 -9.41 9.50
N ALA A 190 -16.95 -8.25 9.06
CA ALA A 190 -17.32 -6.97 9.66
C ALA A 190 -18.80 -6.63 9.41
N ASP A 191 -19.39 -5.80 10.28
CA ASP A 191 -20.73 -5.25 10.09
C ASP A 191 -20.78 -4.43 8.77
N PRO A 192 -21.67 -4.76 7.82
CA PRO A 192 -21.79 -4.03 6.56
C PRO A 192 -22.09 -2.54 6.70
N GLU A 193 -22.86 -2.11 7.71
CA GLU A 193 -23.17 -0.70 7.93
C GLU A 193 -21.94 0.06 8.42
N TRP A 194 -21.21 -0.52 9.37
CA TRP A 194 -19.95 0.05 9.84
C TRP A 194 -18.90 0.09 8.73
N ALA A 195 -18.74 -1.00 7.96
CA ALA A 195 -17.78 -1.07 6.87
C ALA A 195 -18.03 0.03 5.84
N ARG A 196 -19.29 0.25 5.44
CA ARG A 196 -19.69 1.34 4.53
C ARG A 196 -19.36 2.70 5.13
N ALA A 197 -19.76 2.95 6.38
CA ALA A 197 -19.56 4.25 7.00
C ALA A 197 -18.06 4.57 7.21
N ALA A 198 -17.24 3.57 7.55
CA ALA A 198 -15.80 3.73 7.75
C ALA A 198 -15.09 4.08 6.44
N THR A 199 -15.37 3.35 5.35
CA THR A 199 -14.72 3.60 4.06
C THR A 199 -15.20 4.90 3.41
N GLU A 200 -16.47 5.30 3.59
CA GLU A 200 -16.97 6.62 3.16
C GLU A 200 -16.23 7.77 3.86
N ARG A 201 -16.04 7.68 5.18
CA ARG A 201 -15.23 8.65 5.93
C ARG A 201 -13.79 8.70 5.43
N CYS A 202 -13.21 7.54 5.16
CA CYS A 202 -11.84 7.44 4.65
C CYS A 202 -11.72 8.08 3.25
N ALA A 203 -12.63 7.75 2.33
CA ALA A 203 -12.65 8.35 1.00
C ALA A 203 -12.83 9.87 1.05
N ALA A 204 -13.68 10.37 1.94
CA ALA A 204 -13.86 11.81 2.14
C ALA A 204 -12.57 12.50 2.60
N PHE A 205 -11.84 11.87 3.54
CA PHE A 205 -10.54 12.36 4.01
C PHE A 205 -9.51 12.44 2.88
N TYR A 206 -9.31 11.36 2.12
CA TYR A 206 -8.38 11.33 0.98
C TYR A 206 -8.75 12.33 -0.15
N GLN A 207 -10.03 12.70 -0.26
CA GLN A 207 -10.50 13.69 -1.22
C GLN A 207 -10.46 15.14 -0.68
N GLY A 208 -9.97 15.35 0.54
CA GLY A 208 -9.93 16.68 1.18
C GLY A 208 -11.32 17.26 1.48
N LYS A 209 -12.35 16.42 1.59
CA LYS A 209 -13.70 16.87 1.95
C LYS A 209 -13.76 17.16 3.45
N PRO A 210 -14.42 18.25 3.88
CA PRO A 210 -14.59 18.54 5.30
C PRO A 210 -15.36 17.41 5.99
N GLN A 211 -14.91 17.05 7.19
CA GLN A 211 -15.62 16.10 8.07
C GLN A 211 -16.73 16.89 8.77
N ASN A 212 -18.00 16.55 8.47
CA ASN A 212 -19.17 17.12 9.14
C ASN A 212 -19.49 16.39 10.44
#